data_AF-A0A7S0TBW6-F1
#
_entry.id   AF-A0A7S0TBW6-F1
#
_cell.length_a   1.000
_cell.length_b   1.000
_cell.length_c   1.000
_cell.angle_alpha   90.00
_cell.angle_beta   90.00
_cell.angle_gamma   90.00
#
_symmetry.space_group_name_H-M   'P 1'
#
loop_
_entity.id
_entity.type
_entity.pdbx_description
1 polymer ?
#
loop_
_entity_poly.entity_id
_entity_poly.type
_entity_poly.pdbx_seq_one_letter_code
_entity_poly.pdbx_strand_id
1 'polypeptide(L)'
;SVKTIGDDNDDAAQSVMQQQLNAFKNNWFSVENALRVYKMYLELDVDHNGTLSQKEMLQFAGSSLSNLCIQRIFQYKKTWDGEMDYKGFLNFVLAMECKSHVCALNYWWDIL
;
A
#
# COMPACT_ATOMS: atom_id res chain seq x y z
N SER A 1 -50.16 -25.38 6.73
CA SER A 1 -49.60 -24.17 7.35
C SER A 1 -48.89 -24.60 8.60
N VAL A 2 -47.59 -24.42 8.77
CA VAL A 2 -46.92 -23.13 8.94
C VAL A 2 -45.49 -23.26 8.41
N LYS A 3 -45.09 -22.38 7.49
CA LYS A 3 -43.69 -22.20 7.08
C LYS A 3 -43.08 -21.29 8.14
N THR A 4 -42.08 -21.77 8.87
CA THR A 4 -41.35 -21.03 9.88
C THR A 4 -40.70 -19.80 9.24
N ILE A 5 -41.24 -18.63 9.58
CA ILE A 5 -40.69 -17.32 9.27
C ILE A 5 -39.62 -17.08 10.34
N GLY A 6 -38.36 -17.40 10.07
CA GLY A 6 -37.31 -17.31 11.10
C GLY A 6 -35.88 -17.25 10.58
N ASP A 7 -35.55 -17.92 9.47
CA ASP A 7 -34.14 -18.13 9.09
C ASP A 7 -33.56 -17.10 8.10
N ASP A 8 -34.38 -16.32 7.39
CA ASP A 8 -33.87 -15.42 6.32
C ASP A 8 -33.25 -14.10 6.83
N ASN A 9 -33.41 -13.76 8.12
CA ASN A 9 -33.04 -12.43 8.64
C ASN A 9 -31.64 -12.39 9.28
N ASP A 10 -31.14 -13.53 9.78
CA ASP A 10 -29.83 -13.61 10.43
C ASP A 10 -28.67 -13.72 9.42
N ASP A 11 -28.89 -14.35 8.26
CA ASP A 11 -27.92 -14.40 7.16
C ASP A 11 -27.68 -13.02 6.52
N ALA A 12 -28.73 -12.20 6.41
CA ALA A 12 -28.63 -10.82 5.93
C ALA A 12 -27.83 -9.95 6.91
N ALA A 13 -28.03 -10.13 8.23
CA ALA A 13 -27.28 -9.42 9.26
C ALA A 13 -25.79 -9.83 9.28
N GLN A 14 -25.50 -11.13 9.11
CA GLN A 14 -24.12 -11.62 8.99
C GLN A 14 -23.44 -11.12 7.72
N SER A 15 -24.13 -11.12 6.58
CA SER A 15 -23.65 -10.55 5.30
C SER A 15 -23.29 -9.07 5.43
N VAL A 16 -24.18 -8.25 6.01
CA VAL A 16 -23.96 -6.81 6.20
C VAL A 16 -22.79 -6.56 7.16
N MET A 17 -22.70 -7.30 8.26
CA MET A 17 -21.59 -7.18 9.21
C MET A 17 -20.25 -7.59 8.59
N GLN A 18 -20.24 -8.65 7.77
CA GLN A 18 -19.06 -9.10 7.03
C GLN A 18 -18.63 -8.06 5.99
N GLN A 19 -19.59 -7.38 5.34
CA GLN A 19 -19.32 -6.33 4.37
C GLN A 19 -18.71 -5.09 5.03
N GLN A 20 -19.21 -4.70 6.21
CA GLN A 20 -18.60 -3.63 7.01
C GLN A 20 -17.21 -4.02 7.50
N LEU A 21 -17.01 -5.26 7.97
CA LEU A 21 -15.69 -5.75 8.37
C LEU A 21 -14.69 -5.74 7.20
N ASN A 22 -15.13 -6.11 6.00
CA ASN A 22 -14.31 -6.06 4.81
C ASN A 22 -13.99 -4.61 4.41
N ALA A 23 -14.92 -3.67 4.59
CA ALA A 23 -14.67 -2.25 4.38
C ALA A 23 -13.65 -1.68 5.39
N PHE A 24 -13.69 -2.11 6.65
CA PHE A 24 -12.69 -1.74 7.66
C PHE A 24 -11.32 -2.35 7.37
N LYS A 25 -11.25 -3.60 6.91
CA LYS A 25 -9.99 -4.26 6.51
C LYS A 25 -9.37 -3.63 5.26
N ASN A 26 -10.21 -3.20 4.32
CA ASN A 26 -9.77 -2.46 3.13
C ASN A 26 -9.49 -0.97 3.42
N ASN A 27 -9.72 -0.49 4.64
CA ASN A 27 -9.36 0.88 4.98
C ASN A 27 -7.84 1.00 5.10
N TRP A 28 -7.23 1.61 4.07
CA TRP A 28 -5.79 1.91 4.07
C TRP A 28 -5.36 2.75 5.28
N PHE A 29 -6.25 3.60 5.80
CA PHE A 29 -5.97 4.46 6.95
C PHE A 29 -6.12 3.75 8.31
N SER A 30 -6.27 2.42 8.32
CA SER A 30 -6.26 1.65 9.57
C SER A 30 -4.87 1.66 10.21
N VAL A 31 -4.85 1.54 11.54
CA VAL A 31 -3.60 1.45 12.30
C VAL A 31 -2.78 0.23 11.89
N GLU A 32 -3.42 -0.89 11.57
CA GLU A 32 -2.76 -2.11 11.12
C GLU A 32 -2.02 -1.90 9.80
N ASN A 33 -2.65 -1.20 8.83
CA ASN A 33 -2.04 -0.91 7.54
C ASN A 33 -0.90 0.11 7.68
N ALA A 34 -1.08 1.17 8.46
CA ALA A 34 -0.02 2.13 8.75
C ALA A 34 1.21 1.45 9.40
N LEU A 35 0.98 0.57 10.37
CA LEU A 35 2.02 -0.18 11.07
C LEU A 35 2.70 -1.20 10.15
N ARG A 36 1.97 -1.83 9.22
CA ARG A 36 2.55 -2.69 8.19
C ARG A 36 3.52 -1.92 7.30
N VAL A 37 3.10 -0.78 6.74
CA VAL A 37 3.96 0.03 5.87
C VAL A 37 5.17 0.58 6.62
N TYR A 38 4.98 0.97 7.88
CA TYR A 38 6.09 1.42 8.72
C TYR A 38 7.09 0.29 9.04
N LYS A 39 6.61 -0.92 9.36
CA LYS A 39 7.51 -2.08 9.54
C LYS A 39 8.29 -2.41 8.29
N MET A 40 7.62 -2.44 7.13
CA MET A 40 8.30 -2.63 5.85
C MET A 40 9.39 -1.58 5.62
N TYR A 41 9.12 -0.32 5.95
CA TYR A 41 10.13 0.73 5.84
C TYR A 41 11.35 0.46 6.73
N LEU A 42 11.13 0.12 8.00
CA LEU A 42 12.20 -0.17 8.96
C LEU A 42 13.03 -1.41 8.59
N GLU A 43 12.42 -2.40 7.93
CA GLU A 43 13.13 -3.59 7.46
C GLU A 43 14.07 -3.29 6.26
N LEU A 44 13.81 -2.21 5.53
CA LEU A 44 14.60 -1.78 4.38
C LEU A 44 15.69 -0.79 4.73
N ASP A 45 15.43 0.07 5.70
CA ASP A 45 16.37 1.07 6.22
C ASP A 45 17.40 0.35 7.09
N VAL A 46 18.43 -0.22 6.47
CA VAL A 46 19.45 -1.05 7.14
C VAL A 46 20.40 -0.21 7.96
N ASP A 47 20.70 1.00 7.49
CA ASP A 47 21.58 1.95 8.16
C ASP A 47 20.84 2.82 9.21
N HIS A 48 19.51 2.68 9.29
CA HIS A 48 18.64 3.41 10.21
C HIS A 48 18.83 4.92 10.12
N ASN A 49 19.14 5.40 8.91
CA ASN A 49 19.41 6.81 8.66
C ASN A 49 18.10 7.62 8.49
N GLY A 50 16.95 6.94 8.40
CA GLY A 50 15.64 7.56 8.26
C GLY A 50 15.26 7.90 6.82
N THR A 51 16.03 7.43 5.85
CA THR A 51 15.80 7.52 4.40
C THR A 51 16.10 6.16 3.75
N LEU A 52 15.70 5.99 2.49
CA LEU A 52 15.99 4.78 1.73
C LEU A 52 16.87 5.08 0.53
N SER A 53 18.01 4.40 0.45
CA SER A 53 18.84 4.42 -0.73
C SER A 53 18.21 3.62 -1.89
N GLN A 54 18.67 3.88 -3.10
CA GLN A 54 18.24 3.11 -4.28
C GLN A 54 18.50 1.60 -4.13
N LYS A 55 19.59 1.22 -3.43
CA LYS A 55 19.96 -0.19 -3.22
C LYS A 55 19.00 -0.91 -2.26
N GLU A 56 18.56 -0.22 -1.21
CA GLU A 56 17.60 -0.76 -0.24
C GLU A 56 16.21 -0.90 -0.87
N MET A 57 15.80 0.09 -1.68
CA MET A 57 14.56 -0.01 -2.46
C MET A 57 14.57 -1.15 -3.48
N LEU A 58 15.73 -1.52 -4.02
CA LEU A 58 15.87 -2.69 -4.89
C LEU A 58 15.68 -4.01 -4.13
N GLN A 59 16.04 -4.06 -2.84
CA GLN A 59 15.77 -5.22 -1.99
C GLN A 59 14.31 -5.36 -1.60
N PHE A 60 13.58 -4.25 -1.42
CA PHE A 60 12.15 -4.25 -1.04
C PHE A 60 11.30 -5.18 -1.90
N ALA A 61 11.54 -5.17 -3.21
CA ALA A 61 10.70 -5.90 -4.11
C ALA A 61 11.14 -7.34 -4.34
N GLY A 62 12.25 -7.81 -3.74
CA GLY A 62 12.72 -9.20 -3.89
C GLY A 62 12.64 -9.73 -5.32
N SER A 63 13.05 -8.92 -6.31
CA SER A 63 12.96 -9.13 -7.78
C SER A 63 11.60 -8.90 -8.50
N SER A 64 10.50 -8.56 -7.82
CA SER A 64 9.21 -8.26 -8.48
C SER A 64 9.16 -6.90 -9.19
N LEU A 65 9.99 -5.92 -8.80
CA LEU A 65 10.09 -4.64 -9.51
C LEU A 65 11.32 -4.63 -10.42
N SER A 66 11.14 -4.13 -11.65
CA SER A 66 12.27 -3.91 -12.55
C SER A 66 13.17 -2.80 -12.02
N ASN A 67 14.49 -3.02 -12.05
CA ASN A 67 15.49 -2.02 -11.67
C ASN A 67 15.26 -0.66 -12.35
N LEU A 68 14.78 -0.68 -13.60
CA LEU A 68 14.44 0.51 -14.37
C LEU A 68 13.32 1.34 -13.72
N CYS A 69 12.31 0.70 -13.14
CA CYS A 69 11.19 1.38 -12.49
C CYS A 69 11.69 2.16 -11.26
N ILE A 70 12.55 1.54 -10.45
CA ILE A 70 13.15 2.19 -9.27
C ILE A 70 14.07 3.34 -9.70
N GLN A 71 14.90 3.15 -10.73
CA GLN A 71 15.72 4.23 -11.27
C GLN A 71 14.89 5.43 -11.72
N ARG A 72 13.77 5.20 -12.40
CA ARG A 72 12.87 6.27 -12.85
C ARG A 72 12.18 7.00 -11.70
N ILE A 73 11.75 6.26 -10.67
CA ILE A 73 11.19 6.85 -9.46
C ILE A 73 12.20 7.82 -8.80
N PHE A 74 13.45 7.40 -8.64
CA PHE A 74 14.49 8.24 -8.03
C PHE A 74 14.92 9.44 -8.91
N GLN A 75 14.77 9.33 -10.23
CA GLN A 75 15.03 10.44 -11.17
C GLN A 75 13.90 11.49 -11.17
N TYR A 76 12.64 11.05 -11.10
CA TYR A 76 11.49 11.94 -11.21
C TYR A 76 11.06 12.52 -9.86
N LYS A 77 11.11 11.71 -8.79
CA LYS A 77 10.78 12.19 -7.45
C LYS A 77 11.96 12.95 -6.87
N LYS A 78 11.65 14.06 -6.21
CA LYS A 78 12.61 14.92 -5.53
C LYS A 78 13.27 14.13 -4.39
N THR A 79 14.37 13.46 -4.71
CA THR A 79 15.24 12.78 -3.76
C THR A 79 16.30 13.79 -3.31
N TRP A 80 16.60 13.79 -2.01
CA TRP A 80 17.73 14.56 -1.50
C TRP A 80 18.93 13.62 -1.56
N ASP A 81 19.94 13.97 -2.37
CA ASP A 81 21.17 13.18 -2.54
C ASP A 81 20.98 11.73 -3.03
N GLY A 82 19.89 11.44 -3.74
CA GLY A 82 19.59 10.08 -4.19
C GLY A 82 19.02 9.17 -3.10
N GLU A 83 18.59 9.75 -1.97
CA GLU A 83 17.87 9.08 -0.90
C GLU A 83 16.38 9.46 -0.91
N MET A 84 15.53 8.51 -0.53
CA MET A 84 14.09 8.65 -0.51
C MET A 84 13.56 8.71 0.93
N ASP A 85 12.87 9.80 1.26
CA ASP A 85 12.19 9.93 2.54
C ASP A 85 11.02 8.93 2.68
N TYR A 86 10.63 8.64 3.92
CA TYR A 86 9.42 7.86 4.26
C TYR A 86 8.16 8.34 3.52
N LYS A 87 7.99 9.65 3.34
CA LYS A 87 6.86 10.21 2.58
C LYS A 87 6.89 9.80 1.11
N GLY A 88 8.07 9.72 0.50
CA GLY A 88 8.26 9.23 -0.86
C GLY A 88 7.90 7.76 -0.96
N PHE A 89 8.42 6.95 -0.03
CA PHE A 89 8.12 5.53 0.06
C PHE A 89 6.62 5.25 0.24
N LEU A 90 5.95 6.00 1.12
CA LEU A 90 4.52 5.86 1.35
C LEU A 90 3.70 6.13 0.08
N ASN A 91 4.05 7.20 -0.67
CA ASN A 91 3.39 7.49 -1.95
C ASN A 91 3.61 6.38 -2.97
N PHE A 92 4.79 5.77 -2.99
CA PHE A 92 5.10 4.64 -3.84
C PHE A 92 4.24 3.41 -3.49
N VAL A 93 4.18 3.02 -2.21
CA VAL A 93 3.36 1.88 -1.76
C VAL A 93 1.88 2.13 -2.05
N LEU A 94 1.39 3.35 -1.79
CA LEU A 94 0.03 3.77 -2.13
C LEU A 94 -0.26 3.63 -3.63
N ALA A 95 0.67 4.06 -4.50
CA ALA A 95 0.52 3.93 -5.94
C ALA A 95 0.56 2.46 -6.41
N MET A 96 1.27 1.58 -5.69
CA MET A 96 1.30 0.14 -5.97
C MET A 96 0.00 -0.56 -5.56
N GLU A 97 -0.57 -0.24 -4.41
CA GLU A 97 -1.74 -0.94 -3.88
C GLU A 97 -3.07 -0.39 -4.44
N CYS A 98 -3.14 0.90 -4.76
CA CYS A 98 -4.34 1.56 -5.28
C CYS A 98 -4.27 1.92 -6.77
N LYS A 99 -3.86 0.98 -7.64
CA LYS A 99 -3.66 1.21 -9.10
C LYS A 99 -4.90 1.70 -9.85
N SER A 100 -6.11 1.44 -9.34
CA SER A 100 -7.37 1.87 -9.97
C SER A 100 -7.72 3.33 -9.70
N HIS A 101 -7.03 3.99 -8.77
CA HIS A 101 -7.31 5.38 -8.41
C HIS A 101 -6.56 6.35 -9.34
N VAL A 102 -7.19 7.47 -9.71
CA VAL A 102 -6.61 8.48 -10.61
C VAL A 102 -5.25 9.00 -10.09
N CYS A 103 -5.10 9.14 -8.77
CA CYS A 103 -3.83 9.55 -8.15
C CYS A 103 -2.68 8.57 -8.42
N ALA A 104 -2.95 7.25 -8.41
CA ALA A 104 -1.93 6.25 -8.70
C ALA A 104 -1.60 6.24 -10.20
N LEU A 105 -2.61 6.37 -11.06
CA LEU A 105 -2.40 6.46 -12.52
C LEU A 105 -1.52 7.66 -12.89
N ASN A 106 -1.77 8.84 -12.31
CA ASN A 106 -0.91 10.01 -12.49
C ASN A 106 0.51 9.74 -12.01
N TYR A 107 0.67 9.08 -10.85
CA TYR A 107 1.98 8.70 -10.34
C TYR A 107 2.76 7.82 -11.34
N TRP A 108 2.11 6.83 -11.94
CA TRP A 108 2.75 5.95 -12.92
C TRP A 108 3.01 6.65 -14.27
N TRP A 109 2.09 7.51 -14.72
CA TRP A 109 2.26 8.31 -15.95
C TRP A 109 3.43 9.30 -15.87
N ASP A 110 3.68 9.82 -14.67
CA ASP A 110 4.81 10.72 -14.44
C ASP A 110 6.17 9.99 -14.53
N ILE A 111 6.19 8.67 -14.30
CA ILE A 111 7.42 7.86 -14.15
C ILE A 111 7.75 7.06 -15.42
N LEU A 112 6.74 6.64 -16.19
CA LEU A 112 6.85 5.85 -17.43
C LEU A 112 7.06 6.75 -18.66
#